data_AF-A0A3C0HDH7-F1
#
_entry.id   AF-A0A3C0HDH7-F1
#
_cell.length_a   1.000
_cell.length_b   1.000
_cell.length_c   1.000
_cell.angle_alpha   90.00
_cell.angle_beta   90.00
_cell.angle_gamma   90.00
#
_symmetry.space_group_name_H-M   'P 1'
#
loop_
_entity.id
_entity.type
_entity.pdbx_description
1 polymer ?
#
loop_
_entity_poly.entity_id
_entity_poly.type
_entity_poly.pdbx_seq_one_letter_code
_entity_poly.pdbx_strand_id
1 'polypeptide(L)'
;MITNSELHHILIKHIIEKGFAPSNQLLSNHFKTDIKSVEKALFKLQDYHGVALHPNKAKVWVIHPFSLAPTNFYIKSDKGEWWGNCAWCSLGVAALLKTNLTISTTIGAEGRPVTITIADGKIKEQNLYIHFPIPMKNAWDNVIYTCSTMLFFENEDQIDDWTKKHDISKGDVQPINKIWEFSKEWYGNHLNPNWEKWTIQEAKQLFNEFGLENEIWQLEDSKERF
;
A
#
# COMPACT_ATOMS: atom_id res chain seq x y z
N MET A 1 -13.97 -22.71 7.92
CA MET A 1 -14.25 -21.44 7.24
C MET A 1 -12.92 -20.80 6.90
N ILE A 2 -12.78 -20.20 5.72
CA ILE A 2 -11.56 -19.47 5.35
C ILE A 2 -11.42 -18.26 6.29
N THR A 3 -10.28 -18.12 6.98
CA THR A 3 -10.01 -16.96 7.83
C THR A 3 -9.43 -15.79 7.00
N ASN A 4 -9.55 -14.56 7.51
CA ASN A 4 -8.95 -13.38 6.86
C ASN A 4 -7.43 -13.52 6.72
N SER A 5 -6.76 -14.03 7.76
CA SER A 5 -5.32 -14.22 7.76
C SER A 5 -4.84 -15.23 6.72
N GLU A 6 -5.46 -16.41 6.65
CA GLU A 6 -5.10 -17.43 5.66
C GLU A 6 -5.32 -16.93 4.23
N LEU A 7 -6.45 -16.26 3.98
CA LEU A 7 -6.77 -15.69 2.66
C LEU A 7 -5.80 -14.57 2.28
N HIS A 8 -5.51 -13.65 3.20
CA HIS A 8 -4.54 -12.57 2.97
C HIS A 8 -3.15 -13.14 2.66
N HIS A 9 -2.68 -14.10 3.45
CA HIS A 9 -1.37 -14.73 3.28
C HIS A 9 -1.22 -15.40 1.92
N ILE A 10 -2.20 -16.22 1.48
CA ILE A 10 -2.11 -16.88 0.17
C ILE A 10 -2.16 -15.88 -0.99
N LEU A 11 -2.95 -14.81 -0.87
CA LEU A 11 -3.00 -13.75 -1.88
C LEU A 11 -1.63 -13.06 -2.01
N ILE A 12 -1.06 -12.57 -0.91
CA ILE A 12 0.25 -11.90 -0.89
C ILE A 12 1.35 -12.83 -1.42
N LYS A 13 1.40 -14.07 -0.91
CA LYS A 13 2.41 -15.06 -1.34
C LYS A 13 2.36 -15.30 -2.84
N HIS A 14 1.17 -15.53 -3.39
CA HIS A 14 1.02 -15.80 -4.82
C HIS A 14 1.35 -14.57 -5.68
N ILE A 15 1.02 -13.36 -5.21
CA ILE A 15 1.39 -12.11 -5.90
C ILE A 15 2.91 -11.94 -5.93
N ILE A 16 3.60 -12.20 -4.82
CA ILE A 16 5.07 -12.16 -4.79
C ILE A 16 5.66 -13.19 -5.77
N GLU A 17 5.10 -14.41 -5.82
CA GLU A 17 5.63 -15.48 -6.68
C GLU A 17 5.29 -15.33 -8.16
N LYS A 18 4.16 -14.71 -8.51
CA LYS A 18 3.58 -14.72 -9.86
C LYS A 18 3.34 -13.35 -10.48
N GLY A 19 3.37 -12.28 -9.69
CA GLY A 19 3.05 -10.91 -10.13
C GLY A 19 1.54 -10.61 -10.22
N PHE A 20 0.67 -11.56 -9.87
CA PHE A 20 -0.80 -11.39 -9.92
C PHE A 20 -1.49 -12.19 -8.80
N ALA A 21 -2.75 -11.85 -8.48
CA ALA A 21 -3.53 -12.61 -7.50
C ALA A 21 -4.09 -13.92 -8.08
N PRO A 22 -4.20 -14.98 -7.25
CA PRO A 22 -4.80 -16.24 -7.66
C PRO A 22 -6.27 -16.05 -8.03
N SER A 23 -6.76 -16.85 -8.98
CA SER A 23 -8.17 -16.85 -9.34
C SER A 23 -9.04 -17.45 -8.22
N ASN A 24 -10.33 -17.13 -8.20
CA ASN A 24 -11.28 -17.72 -7.25
C ASN A 24 -11.35 -19.25 -7.40
N GLN A 25 -11.11 -19.79 -8.61
CA GLN A 25 -11.00 -21.24 -8.84
C GLN A 25 -9.76 -21.84 -8.16
N LEU A 26 -8.60 -21.16 -8.25
CA LEU A 26 -7.37 -21.61 -7.58
C LEU A 26 -7.56 -21.60 -6.06
N LEU A 27 -8.13 -20.52 -5.53
CA LEU A 27 -8.45 -20.39 -4.10
C LEU A 27 -9.45 -21.46 -3.65
N SER A 28 -10.50 -21.72 -4.44
CA SER A 28 -11.50 -22.77 -4.19
C SER A 28 -10.86 -24.15 -4.09
N ASN A 29 -9.97 -24.48 -5.03
CA ASN A 29 -9.20 -25.73 -5.01
C ASN A 29 -8.27 -25.80 -3.79
N HIS A 30 -7.59 -24.70 -3.46
CA HIS A 30 -6.67 -24.63 -2.32
C HIS A 30 -7.39 -24.86 -0.98
N PHE A 31 -8.49 -24.15 -0.75
CA PHE A 31 -9.27 -24.24 0.48
C PHE A 31 -10.26 -25.42 0.50
N LYS A 32 -10.32 -26.21 -0.57
CA LYS A 32 -11.24 -27.35 -0.73
C LYS A 32 -12.69 -26.96 -0.43
N THR A 33 -13.12 -25.83 -0.99
CA THR A 33 -14.45 -25.25 -0.82
C THR A 33 -15.00 -24.73 -2.14
N ASP A 34 -16.28 -24.39 -2.21
CA ASP A 34 -16.89 -23.85 -3.42
C ASP A 34 -16.49 -22.38 -3.67
N ILE A 35 -16.62 -21.92 -4.91
CA ILE A 35 -16.27 -20.55 -5.31
C ILE A 35 -17.08 -19.50 -4.51
N LYS A 36 -18.37 -19.73 -4.22
CA LYS A 36 -19.18 -18.75 -3.49
C LYS A 36 -18.67 -18.57 -2.06
N SER A 37 -18.13 -19.62 -1.44
CA SER A 37 -17.48 -19.54 -0.13
C SER A 37 -16.19 -18.72 -0.18
N VAL A 38 -15.39 -18.82 -1.25
CA VAL A 38 -14.23 -17.94 -1.49
C VAL A 38 -14.65 -16.49 -1.68
N GLU A 39 -15.67 -16.24 -2.49
CA GLU A 39 -16.16 -14.87 -2.76
C GLU A 39 -16.68 -14.21 -1.48
N LYS A 40 -17.43 -14.94 -0.66
CA LYS A 40 -17.86 -14.47 0.67
C LYS A 40 -16.66 -14.15 1.58
N ALA A 41 -15.60 -14.96 1.54
CA ALA A 41 -14.39 -14.69 2.32
C ALA A 41 -13.63 -13.45 1.81
N LEU A 42 -13.59 -13.22 0.49
CA LEU A 42 -13.02 -12.01 -0.10
C LEU A 42 -13.79 -10.75 0.33
N PHE A 43 -15.13 -10.78 0.33
CA PHE A 43 -15.93 -9.66 0.82
C PHE A 43 -15.70 -9.40 2.32
N LYS A 44 -15.63 -10.45 3.14
CA LYS A 44 -15.26 -10.30 4.56
C LYS A 44 -13.86 -9.72 4.77
N LEU A 45 -12.90 -10.08 3.90
CA LEU A 45 -11.56 -9.51 3.94
C LEU A 45 -11.55 -8.04 3.49
N GLN A 46 -12.44 -7.64 2.58
CA GLN A 46 -12.64 -6.24 2.20
C GLN A 46 -13.23 -5.43 3.35
N ASP A 47 -14.29 -5.93 4.00
CA ASP A 47 -14.90 -5.28 5.17
C ASP A 47 -13.91 -5.15 6.34
N TYR A 48 -12.87 -5.99 6.34
CA TYR A 48 -11.75 -5.97 7.30
C TYR A 48 -10.56 -5.11 6.82
N HIS A 49 -10.73 -4.33 5.75
CA HIS A 49 -9.68 -3.46 5.18
C HIS A 49 -8.39 -4.23 4.76
N GLY A 50 -8.51 -5.53 4.49
CA GLY A 50 -7.40 -6.37 4.00
C GLY A 50 -7.22 -6.29 2.49
N VAL A 51 -8.30 -6.02 1.75
CA VAL A 51 -8.29 -5.84 0.30
C VAL A 51 -9.30 -4.78 -0.11
N ALA A 52 -9.12 -4.18 -1.30
CA ALA A 52 -10.22 -3.56 -2.03
C ALA A 52 -10.51 -4.41 -3.26
N LEU A 53 -11.78 -4.80 -3.44
CA LEU A 53 -12.23 -5.58 -4.58
C LEU A 53 -12.68 -4.66 -5.70
N HIS A 54 -12.75 -5.23 -6.90
CA HIS A 54 -13.43 -4.60 -8.01
C HIS A 54 -14.93 -4.36 -7.66
N PRO A 55 -15.52 -3.16 -7.92
CA PRO A 55 -16.86 -2.80 -7.42
C PRO A 55 -17.98 -3.81 -7.71
N ASN A 56 -17.88 -4.52 -8.85
CA ASN A 56 -18.91 -5.46 -9.30
C ASN A 56 -18.47 -6.93 -9.29
N LYS A 57 -17.29 -7.26 -8.74
CA LYS A 57 -16.73 -8.62 -8.82
C LYS A 57 -15.90 -8.92 -7.57
N ALA A 58 -15.99 -10.14 -7.06
CA ALA A 58 -15.08 -10.67 -6.04
C ALA A 58 -13.70 -10.96 -6.64
N LYS A 59 -13.04 -9.91 -7.13
CA LYS A 59 -11.71 -9.91 -7.73
C LYS A 59 -10.90 -8.84 -7.01
N VAL A 60 -9.76 -9.24 -6.45
CA VAL A 60 -8.86 -8.31 -5.78
C VAL A 60 -8.38 -7.26 -6.77
N TRP A 61 -8.53 -5.99 -6.41
CA TRP A 61 -7.99 -4.84 -7.14
C TRP A 61 -6.79 -4.29 -6.40
N VAL A 62 -6.92 -4.09 -5.08
CA VAL A 62 -5.84 -3.65 -4.20
C VAL A 62 -5.70 -4.63 -3.05
N ILE A 63 -4.47 -4.99 -2.74
CA ILE A 63 -4.10 -5.68 -1.51
C ILE A 63 -2.78 -5.09 -1.05
N HIS A 64 -2.87 -4.17 -0.10
CA HIS A 64 -1.71 -3.37 0.29
C HIS A 64 -0.53 -4.27 0.69
N PRO A 65 0.69 -3.96 0.25
CA PRO A 65 1.09 -2.77 -0.52
C PRO A 65 0.96 -2.88 -2.06
N PHE A 66 0.43 -3.98 -2.59
CA PHE A 66 0.33 -4.24 -4.03
C PHE A 66 -0.92 -3.64 -4.69
N SER A 67 -0.76 -3.23 -5.95
CA SER A 67 -1.86 -3.02 -6.89
C SER A 67 -1.93 -4.17 -7.89
N LEU A 68 -3.14 -4.57 -8.26
CA LEU A 68 -3.38 -5.58 -9.31
C LEU A 68 -3.94 -4.97 -10.60
N ALA A 69 -3.91 -3.64 -10.68
CA ALA A 69 -4.07 -2.87 -11.91
C ALA A 69 -2.81 -2.01 -12.10
N PRO A 70 -2.46 -1.65 -13.35
CA PRO A 70 -1.35 -0.74 -13.60
C PRO A 70 -1.53 0.61 -12.89
N THR A 71 -0.43 1.17 -12.39
CA THR A 71 -0.36 2.47 -11.72
C THR A 71 0.85 3.25 -12.24
N ASN A 72 1.12 4.44 -11.69
CA ASN A 72 2.35 5.17 -11.98
C ASN A 72 3.57 4.63 -11.21
N PHE A 73 3.44 3.54 -10.44
CA PHE A 73 4.52 3.01 -9.59
C PHE A 73 4.86 1.58 -9.99
N TYR A 74 5.71 1.48 -11.02
CA TYR A 74 6.18 0.19 -11.53
C TYR A 74 7.37 -0.31 -10.72
N ILE A 75 7.33 -1.57 -10.31
CA ILE A 75 8.36 -2.17 -9.44
C ILE A 75 8.98 -3.35 -10.19
N LYS A 76 10.30 -3.37 -10.27
CA LYS A 76 11.03 -4.41 -10.99
C LYS A 76 12.21 -4.92 -10.18
N SER A 77 12.34 -6.23 -10.12
CA SER A 77 13.49 -6.95 -9.57
C SER A 77 13.92 -8.08 -10.52
N ASP A 78 14.95 -8.82 -10.13
CA ASP A 78 15.35 -10.08 -10.78
C ASP A 78 14.30 -11.20 -10.62
N LYS A 79 13.47 -11.13 -9.58
CA LYS A 79 12.47 -12.14 -9.22
C LYS A 79 11.09 -11.91 -9.84
N GLY A 80 10.83 -10.72 -10.34
CA GLY A 80 9.51 -10.36 -10.86
C GLY A 80 9.27 -8.87 -10.95
N GLU A 81 8.05 -8.56 -11.38
CA GLU A 81 7.56 -7.22 -11.64
C GLU A 81 6.18 -7.06 -11.00
N TRP A 82 5.95 -5.91 -10.37
CA TRP A 82 4.73 -5.61 -9.62
C TRP A 82 4.34 -4.14 -9.76
N TRP A 83 3.19 -3.78 -9.20
CA TRP A 83 2.73 -2.41 -9.08
C TRP A 83 2.49 -2.06 -7.62
N GLY A 84 2.91 -0.87 -7.20
CA GLY A 84 2.47 -0.25 -5.95
C GLY A 84 1.28 0.68 -6.21
N ASN A 85 0.40 0.90 -5.24
CA ASN A 85 -0.73 1.83 -5.44
C ASN A 85 -0.30 3.31 -5.43
N CYS A 86 0.77 3.63 -4.71
CA CYS A 86 1.25 4.97 -4.45
C CYS A 86 2.73 4.96 -4.07
N ALA A 87 3.30 6.14 -3.77
CA ALA A 87 4.68 6.27 -3.31
C ALA A 87 4.93 5.42 -2.05
N TRP A 88 4.09 5.53 -1.02
CA TRP A 88 4.22 4.76 0.22
C TRP A 88 4.06 3.25 -0.01
N CYS A 89 3.05 2.83 -0.77
CA CYS A 89 2.84 1.42 -1.13
C CYS A 89 4.05 0.85 -1.91
N SER A 90 4.63 1.62 -2.82
CA SER A 90 5.77 1.14 -3.60
C SER A 90 6.99 0.84 -2.71
N LEU A 91 7.21 1.65 -1.67
CA LEU A 91 8.20 1.37 -0.62
C LEU A 91 7.79 0.17 0.23
N GLY A 92 6.51 0.01 0.54
CA GLY A 92 5.98 -1.17 1.22
C GLY A 92 6.24 -2.48 0.49
N VAL A 93 6.02 -2.52 -0.83
CA VAL A 93 6.34 -3.69 -1.67
C VAL A 93 7.84 -3.99 -1.57
N ALA A 94 8.69 -2.96 -1.68
CA ALA A 94 10.14 -3.14 -1.59
C ALA A 94 10.60 -3.68 -0.24
N ALA A 95 10.02 -3.16 0.85
CA ALA A 95 10.28 -3.64 2.20
C ALA A 95 9.87 -5.10 2.40
N LEU A 96 8.72 -5.50 1.82
CA LEU A 96 8.20 -6.86 1.93
C LEU A 96 9.03 -7.88 1.14
N LEU A 97 9.49 -7.51 -0.06
CA LEU A 97 10.25 -8.39 -0.95
C LEU A 97 11.68 -8.64 -0.47
N LYS A 98 12.26 -7.73 0.32
CA LYS A 98 13.62 -7.83 0.88
C LYS A 98 14.67 -8.20 -0.18
N THR A 99 14.59 -7.58 -1.35
CA THR A 99 15.46 -7.84 -2.50
C THR A 99 15.86 -6.52 -3.15
N ASN A 100 16.96 -6.53 -3.91
CA ASN A 100 17.37 -5.38 -4.70
C ASN A 100 16.37 -5.16 -5.83
N LEU A 101 15.87 -3.93 -5.97
CA LEU A 101 14.83 -3.60 -6.94
C LEU A 101 14.84 -2.13 -7.32
N THR A 102 14.06 -1.79 -8.35
CA THR A 102 13.80 -0.42 -8.76
C THR A 102 12.31 -0.12 -8.78
N ILE A 103 11.94 1.11 -8.42
CA ILE A 103 10.59 1.67 -8.53
C ILE A 103 10.66 2.80 -9.56
N SER A 104 10.01 2.62 -10.70
CA SER A 104 9.91 3.65 -11.76
C SER A 104 8.58 4.39 -11.66
N THR A 105 8.65 5.72 -11.65
CA THR A 105 7.49 6.61 -11.52
C THR A 105 7.81 8.01 -12.06
N THR A 106 6.96 9.00 -11.78
CA THR A 106 7.07 10.37 -12.25
C THR A 106 6.84 11.33 -11.08
N ILE A 107 7.66 12.39 -10.98
CA ILE A 107 7.49 13.45 -9.97
C ILE A 107 6.11 14.08 -10.09
N GLY A 108 5.33 14.11 -9.00
CA GLY A 108 3.96 14.61 -8.96
C GLY A 108 3.01 13.95 -9.96
N ALA A 109 3.35 12.75 -10.46
CA ALA A 109 2.64 12.06 -11.55
C ALA A 109 2.52 12.83 -12.88
N GLU A 110 3.16 14.00 -13.02
CA GLU A 110 3.04 14.87 -14.20
C GLU A 110 4.39 15.43 -14.70
N GLY A 111 5.44 15.36 -13.88
CA GLY A 111 6.75 15.93 -14.16
C GLY A 111 7.70 14.98 -14.87
N ARG A 112 8.99 15.03 -14.48
CA ARG A 112 10.02 14.15 -15.04
C ARG A 112 9.91 12.73 -14.48
N PRO A 113 10.27 11.70 -15.27
CA PRO A 113 10.47 10.36 -14.75
C PRO A 113 11.55 10.34 -13.64
N VAL A 114 11.36 9.46 -12.67
CA VAL A 114 12.30 9.19 -11.58
C VAL A 114 12.33 7.68 -11.31
N THR A 115 13.49 7.18 -10.91
CA THR A 115 13.65 5.79 -10.47
C THR A 115 14.22 5.79 -9.06
N ILE A 116 13.53 5.11 -8.14
CA ILE A 116 13.99 4.87 -6.78
C ILE A 116 14.63 3.48 -6.76
N THR A 117 15.88 3.40 -6.33
CA THR A 117 16.65 2.16 -6.27
C THR A 117 16.78 1.69 -4.83
N ILE A 118 16.37 0.46 -4.57
CA ILE A 118 16.61 -0.24 -3.31
C ILE A 118 17.79 -1.20 -3.55
N ALA A 119 18.88 -0.97 -2.83
CA ALA A 119 20.08 -1.80 -2.86
C ALA A 119 20.54 -2.09 -1.44
N ASP A 120 20.73 -3.37 -1.11
CA ASP A 120 21.20 -3.85 0.19
C ASP A 120 20.35 -3.30 1.36
N GLY A 121 19.02 -3.27 1.15
CA GLY A 121 18.05 -2.78 2.12
C GLY A 121 18.05 -1.25 2.32
N LYS A 122 18.71 -0.49 1.44
CA LYS A 122 18.80 0.97 1.50
C LYS A 122 18.25 1.61 0.23
N ILE A 123 17.59 2.76 0.40
CA ILE A 123 17.21 3.64 -0.71
C ILE A 123 18.43 4.46 -1.16
N LYS A 124 18.61 4.63 -2.47
CA LYS A 124 19.67 5.51 -3.01
C LYS A 124 19.23 6.97 -3.14
N GLU A 125 18.02 7.20 -3.61
CA GLU A 125 17.47 8.55 -3.86
C GLU A 125 16.91 9.13 -2.56
N GLN A 126 17.78 9.74 -1.75
CA GLN A 126 17.46 10.25 -0.41
C GLN A 126 16.79 11.63 -0.41
N ASN A 127 16.91 12.40 -1.50
CA ASN A 127 16.40 13.78 -1.59
C ASN A 127 15.03 13.83 -2.28
N LEU A 128 14.10 12.99 -1.82
CA LEU A 128 12.72 12.97 -2.28
C LEU A 128 11.77 13.09 -1.09
N TYR A 129 10.59 13.62 -1.37
CA TYR A 129 9.51 13.81 -0.42
C TYR A 129 8.27 13.08 -0.89
N ILE A 130 7.43 12.66 0.04
CA ILE A 130 6.13 12.07 -0.22
C ILE A 130 5.07 12.99 0.38
N HIS A 131 4.09 13.34 -0.45
CA HIS A 131 2.93 14.13 -0.08
C HIS A 131 1.79 13.21 0.38
N PHE A 132 1.16 13.54 1.51
CA PHE A 132 0.03 12.82 2.09
C PHE A 132 -1.13 13.81 2.30
N PRO A 133 -2.07 13.92 1.33
CA PRO A 133 -3.12 14.95 1.39
C PRO A 133 -4.35 14.54 2.22
N ILE A 134 -4.61 13.24 2.34
CA ILE A 134 -5.86 12.73 2.90
C ILE A 134 -5.66 12.39 4.38
N PRO A 135 -6.55 12.81 5.29
CA PRO A 135 -6.58 12.30 6.65
C PRO A 135 -6.65 10.76 6.67
N MET A 136 -5.75 10.10 7.42
CA MET A 136 -5.66 8.65 7.47
C MET A 136 -6.95 7.99 7.98
N LYS A 137 -7.74 8.68 8.81
CA LYS A 137 -9.08 8.21 9.21
C LYS A 137 -10.07 8.11 8.05
N ASN A 138 -9.84 8.81 6.95
CA ASN A 138 -10.63 8.80 5.72
C ASN A 138 -9.98 7.95 4.61
N ALA A 139 -8.84 7.29 4.88
CA ALA A 139 -8.08 6.60 3.85
C ALA A 139 -8.92 5.54 3.11
N TRP A 140 -9.82 4.85 3.82
CA TRP A 140 -10.68 3.81 3.29
C TRP A 140 -12.01 4.29 2.71
N ASP A 141 -12.40 5.55 2.88
CA ASP A 141 -13.59 6.13 2.22
C ASP A 141 -13.49 5.98 0.70
N ASN A 142 -12.27 6.16 0.17
CA ASN A 142 -11.91 5.82 -1.20
C ASN A 142 -10.40 5.55 -1.30
N VAL A 143 -10.00 4.31 -1.01
CA VAL A 143 -8.58 3.94 -0.98
C VAL A 143 -7.87 4.09 -2.33
N ILE A 144 -8.61 3.98 -3.44
CA ILE A 144 -8.06 4.19 -4.78
C ILE A 144 -7.67 5.67 -4.95
N TYR A 145 -8.57 6.59 -4.58
CA TYR A 145 -8.29 8.02 -4.63
C TYR A 145 -7.18 8.41 -3.66
N THR A 146 -7.25 7.94 -2.41
CA THR A 146 -6.22 8.17 -1.39
C THR A 146 -4.83 7.79 -1.88
N CYS A 147 -4.67 6.59 -2.45
CA CYS A 147 -3.37 6.17 -2.98
C CYS A 147 -2.95 6.97 -4.21
N SER A 148 -3.87 7.30 -5.11
CA SER A 148 -3.55 8.02 -6.35
C SER A 148 -2.95 9.41 -6.13
N THR A 149 -3.13 9.98 -4.94
CA THR A 149 -2.65 11.33 -4.57
C THR A 149 -1.41 11.31 -3.68
N MET A 150 -0.91 10.14 -3.26
CA MET A 150 0.34 10.01 -2.50
C MET A 150 1.53 9.80 -3.45
N LEU A 151 2.20 10.90 -3.79
CA LEU A 151 3.19 10.96 -4.88
C LEU A 151 4.58 11.42 -4.39
N PHE A 152 5.62 11.18 -5.21
CA PHE A 152 6.97 11.68 -4.94
C PHE A 152 7.18 13.09 -5.50
N PHE A 153 7.94 13.90 -4.76
CA PHE A 153 8.34 15.25 -5.12
C PHE A 153 9.82 15.50 -4.76
N GLU A 154 10.44 16.48 -5.41
CA GLU A 154 11.85 16.82 -5.15
C GLU A 154 12.02 17.82 -4.00
N ASN A 155 10.99 18.62 -3.72
CA ASN A 155 10.96 19.62 -2.66
C ASN A 155 9.51 20.04 -2.35
N GLU A 156 9.35 20.81 -1.27
CA GLU A 156 8.04 21.31 -0.84
C GLU A 156 7.44 22.36 -1.77
N ASP A 157 8.23 23.18 -2.46
CA ASP A 157 7.70 24.19 -3.39
C ASP A 157 6.93 23.53 -4.55
N GLN A 158 7.43 22.40 -5.06
CA GLN A 158 6.72 21.58 -6.06
C GLN A 158 5.39 21.05 -5.52
N ILE A 159 5.33 20.67 -4.24
CA ILE A 159 4.10 20.19 -3.61
C ILE A 159 3.11 21.36 -3.46
N ASP A 160 3.58 22.54 -3.05
CA ASP A 160 2.75 23.73 -2.90
C ASP A 160 2.15 24.18 -4.23
N ASP A 161 2.89 24.11 -5.31
CA ASP A 161 2.38 24.43 -6.65
C ASP A 161 1.41 23.37 -7.16
N TRP A 162 1.73 22.08 -6.96
CA TRP A 162 0.88 20.97 -7.38
C TRP A 162 -0.47 20.96 -6.65
N THR A 163 -0.45 21.17 -5.32
CA THR A 163 -1.66 21.23 -4.48
C THR A 163 -2.58 22.39 -4.88
N LYS A 164 -2.03 23.59 -5.14
CA LYS A 164 -2.80 24.73 -5.65
C LYS A 164 -3.39 24.45 -7.03
N LYS A 165 -2.60 23.85 -7.93
CA LYS A 165 -3.01 23.58 -9.32
C LYS A 165 -4.16 22.59 -9.40
N HIS A 166 -4.13 21.54 -8.57
CA HIS A 166 -5.07 20.42 -8.62
C HIS A 166 -6.19 20.52 -7.58
N ASP A 167 -6.21 21.58 -6.79
CA ASP A 167 -7.18 21.79 -5.71
C ASP A 167 -7.21 20.61 -4.70
N ILE A 168 -6.01 20.20 -4.27
CA ILE A 168 -5.82 19.12 -3.30
C ILE A 168 -5.11 19.69 -2.07
N SER A 169 -5.59 19.35 -0.88
CA SER A 169 -5.00 19.82 0.38
C SER A 169 -3.53 19.43 0.51
N LYS A 170 -2.69 20.29 1.11
CA LYS A 170 -1.28 19.97 1.35
C LYS A 170 -1.11 18.81 2.33
N GLY A 171 -1.96 18.70 3.35
CA GLY A 171 -1.87 17.64 4.35
C GLY A 171 -0.47 17.62 4.99
N ASP A 172 0.21 16.49 4.90
CA ASP A 172 1.56 16.31 5.41
C ASP A 172 2.59 16.01 4.31
N VAL A 173 3.83 16.39 4.57
CA VAL A 173 4.96 16.13 3.69
C VAL A 173 6.06 15.44 4.49
N GLN A 174 6.50 14.28 4.03
CA GLN A 174 7.51 13.49 4.74
C GLN A 174 8.66 13.11 3.82
N PRO A 175 9.91 13.14 4.32
CA PRO A 175 11.05 12.75 3.51
C PRO A 175 11.05 11.24 3.29
N ILE A 176 11.50 10.81 2.10
CA ILE A 176 11.44 9.41 1.65
C ILE A 176 12.11 8.45 2.61
N ASN A 177 13.22 8.86 3.25
CA ASN A 177 13.96 8.04 4.21
C ASN A 177 13.12 7.71 5.45
N LYS A 178 12.35 8.67 5.97
CA LYS A 178 11.45 8.42 7.10
C LYS A 178 10.34 7.44 6.70
N ILE A 179 9.73 7.65 5.53
CA ILE A 179 8.65 6.78 5.06
C ILE A 179 9.17 5.39 4.68
N TRP A 180 10.42 5.25 4.23
CA TRP A 180 11.04 3.96 4.03
C TRP A 180 11.14 3.14 5.31
N GLU A 181 11.64 3.76 6.38
CA GLU A 181 11.71 3.13 7.70
C GLU A 181 10.31 2.76 8.20
N PHE A 182 9.36 3.69 8.06
CA PHE A 182 7.97 3.45 8.41
C PHE A 182 7.33 2.31 7.60
N SER A 183 7.62 2.22 6.30
CA SER A 183 7.11 1.17 5.41
C SER A 183 7.55 -0.22 5.84
N LYS A 184 8.77 -0.35 6.38
CA LYS A 184 9.28 -1.64 6.87
C LYS A 184 8.47 -2.15 8.05
N GLU A 185 8.10 -1.28 8.98
CA GLU A 185 7.27 -1.67 10.13
C GLU A 185 5.81 -1.85 9.73
N TRP A 186 5.23 -0.86 9.03
CA TRP A 186 3.82 -0.88 8.66
C TRP A 186 3.45 -2.09 7.78
N TYR A 187 4.29 -2.41 6.79
CA TYR A 187 4.04 -3.52 5.86
C TYR A 187 4.74 -4.82 6.25
N GLY A 188 5.69 -4.81 7.19
CA GLY A 188 6.56 -5.94 7.51
C GLY A 188 5.82 -7.24 7.86
N ASN A 189 4.62 -7.12 8.44
CA ASN A 189 3.78 -8.26 8.82
C ASN A 189 2.85 -8.78 7.71
N HIS A 190 2.79 -8.17 6.52
CA HIS A 190 1.79 -8.54 5.50
C HIS A 190 1.97 -9.93 4.90
N LEU A 191 3.17 -10.53 4.98
CA LEU A 191 3.41 -11.93 4.58
C LEU A 191 3.24 -12.91 5.76
N ASN A 192 2.90 -12.46 6.96
CA ASN A 192 2.71 -13.33 8.12
C ASN A 192 1.49 -14.25 7.92
N PRO A 193 1.59 -15.58 8.11
CA PRO A 193 0.44 -16.49 8.06
C PRO A 193 -0.65 -16.20 9.10
N ASN A 194 -0.29 -15.47 10.17
CA ASN A 194 -1.17 -14.98 11.24
C ASN A 194 -1.36 -13.45 11.15
N TRP A 195 -1.33 -12.90 9.94
CA TRP A 195 -1.57 -11.47 9.72
C TRP A 195 -2.91 -11.02 10.30
N GLU A 196 -2.84 -9.93 11.04
CA GLU A 196 -4.00 -9.14 11.41
C GLU A 196 -3.85 -7.73 10.87
N LYS A 197 -4.97 -7.10 10.56
CA LYS A 197 -4.98 -5.67 10.25
C LYS A 197 -4.66 -4.90 11.52
N TRP A 198 -3.90 -3.82 11.42
CA TRP A 198 -3.64 -2.93 12.54
C TRP A 198 -4.95 -2.52 13.20
N THR A 199 -5.01 -2.63 14.53
CA THR A 199 -6.01 -1.91 15.30
C THR A 199 -5.74 -0.41 15.20
N ILE A 200 -6.75 0.41 15.47
CA ILE A 200 -6.56 1.86 15.50
C ILE A 200 -5.51 2.28 16.54
N GLN A 201 -5.44 1.60 17.70
CA GLN A 201 -4.43 1.92 18.72
C GLN A 201 -3.00 1.59 18.27
N GLU A 202 -2.80 0.43 17.64
CA GLU A 202 -1.49 0.08 17.07
C GLU A 202 -1.07 1.06 15.96
N ALA A 203 -2.02 1.45 15.09
CA ALA A 203 -1.76 2.45 14.05
C ALA A 203 -1.35 3.81 14.64
N LYS A 204 -2.08 4.30 15.66
CA LYS A 204 -1.73 5.54 16.39
C LYS A 204 -0.33 5.44 17.01
N GLN A 205 -0.02 4.31 17.65
CA GLN A 205 1.28 4.07 18.24
C GLN A 205 2.39 4.15 17.19
N LEU A 206 2.23 3.46 16.06
CA LEU A 206 3.20 3.50 14.96
C LEU A 206 3.36 4.91 14.39
N PHE A 207 2.27 5.65 14.16
CA PHE A 207 2.38 7.02 13.67
C PHE A 207 3.19 7.90 14.63
N ASN A 208 2.96 7.77 15.94
CA ASN A 208 3.71 8.50 16.97
C ASN A 208 5.18 8.09 17.01
N GLU A 209 5.48 6.79 16.96
CA GLU A 209 6.86 6.27 16.98
C GLU A 209 7.70 6.79 15.80
N PHE A 210 7.06 7.03 14.66
CA PHE A 210 7.70 7.57 13.46
C PHE A 210 7.64 9.10 13.36
N GLY A 211 7.09 9.79 14.37
CA GLY A 211 6.96 11.25 14.37
C GLY A 211 6.10 11.77 13.21
N LEU A 212 4.99 11.08 12.93
CA LEU A 212 3.96 11.47 11.98
C LEU A 212 2.87 12.24 12.72
N GLU A 213 3.15 13.50 13.04
CA GLU A 213 2.38 14.29 14.03
C GLU A 213 1.29 15.19 13.42
N ASN A 214 1.33 15.43 12.11
CA ASN A 214 0.36 16.24 11.38
C ASN A 214 -1.08 15.77 11.64
N GLU A 215 -2.06 16.68 11.58
CA GLU A 215 -3.48 16.38 11.83
C GLU A 215 -4.03 15.22 10.99
N ILE A 216 -3.48 15.00 9.78
CA ILE A 216 -3.90 13.89 8.93
C ILE A 216 -3.65 12.52 9.58
N TRP A 217 -2.68 12.39 10.48
CA TRP A 217 -2.35 11.12 11.14
C TRP A 217 -3.19 10.88 12.40
N GLN A 218 -4.00 11.85 12.81
CA GLN A 218 -4.82 11.74 14.01
C GLN A 218 -6.00 10.80 13.78
N LEU A 219 -6.08 9.76 14.61
CA LEU A 219 -7.16 8.77 14.57
C LEU A 219 -8.00 8.86 15.84
N GLU A 220 -9.32 8.81 15.65
CA GLU A 220 -10.32 8.73 16.72
C GLU A 220 -10.29 7.34 17.35
N ASP A 221 -10.52 7.24 18.66
CA ASP A 221 -10.51 5.94 19.33
C ASP A 221 -11.68 5.07 18.82
N SER A 222 -11.34 3.91 18.28
CA SER A 222 -12.31 2.93 17.77
C SER A 222 -11.84 1.51 18.05
N LYS A 223 -12.80 0.59 18.15
CA LYS A 223 -12.55 -0.87 18.24
C LYS A 223 -12.40 -1.52 16.87
N GLU A 224 -12.58 -0.75 15.81
CA GLU A 224 -12.43 -1.21 14.43
C GLU A 224 -10.95 -1.40 14.08
N ARG A 225 -10.71 -2.04 12.93
CA ARG A 225 -9.37 -2.11 12.35
C ARG A 225 -9.16 -0.90 11.45
N PHE A 226 -7.90 -0.46 11.35
CA PHE A 226 -7.49 0.65 10.49
C PHE A 226 -7.82 0.37 9.03
#